data_AF-A0A7S3CND7-F1
#
_entry.id   AF-A0A7S3CND7-F1
#
_cell.length_a   1.000
_cell.length_b   1.000
_cell.length_c   1.000
_cell.angle_alpha   90.00
_cell.angle_beta   90.00
_cell.angle_gamma   90.00
#
_symmetry.space_group_name_H-M   'P 1'
#
loop_
_entity.id
_entity.type
_entity.pdbx_description
1 polymer ?
#
loop_
_entity_poly.entity_id
_entity_poly.type
_entity_poly.pdbx_seq_one_letter_code
_entity_poly.pdbx_strand_id
1 'polypeptide(L)'
;MKLFPLVAEAFAQVQLGDHVYALFHQFEKESQKNQDFKLLDILHHLTSGAKSVHSQNTIDGLILIRQSLGGAGYTAWSGIPRLIFDYSPVVTFEGDNTVMSQQSFNYLLKQATKAVQGKDAGKLEPKLKYLNQ
;
A
#
# COMPACT_ATOMS: atom_id res chain seq x y z
N MET A 1 8.56 -4.90 -23.64
CA MET A 1 8.75 -5.52 -22.31
C MET A 1 8.06 -4.69 -21.21
N LYS A 2 6.77 -4.33 -21.39
CA LYS A 2 6.02 -3.45 -20.48
C LYS A 2 5.15 -4.22 -19.47
N LEU A 3 4.83 -5.48 -19.76
CA LEU A 3 3.87 -6.29 -19.00
C LEU A 3 4.50 -7.12 -17.89
N PHE A 4 5.74 -7.61 -18.06
CA PHE A 4 6.40 -8.41 -17.00
C PHE A 4 6.54 -7.68 -15.67
N PRO A 5 6.88 -6.37 -15.63
CA PRO A 5 6.88 -5.63 -14.37
C PRO A 5 5.50 -5.56 -13.71
N LEU A 6 4.42 -5.39 -14.49
CA LEU A 6 3.05 -5.34 -13.96
C LEU A 6 2.62 -6.68 -13.35
N VAL A 7 3.03 -7.79 -13.96
CA VAL A 7 2.77 -9.13 -13.40
C VAL A 7 3.54 -9.33 -12.11
N ALA A 8 4.84 -8.99 -12.09
CA ALA A 8 5.66 -9.07 -10.89
C ALA A 8 5.10 -8.20 -9.75
N GLU A 9 4.63 -7.00 -10.10
CA GLU A 9 3.95 -6.11 -9.17
C GLU A 9 2.67 -6.73 -8.62
N ALA A 10 1.79 -7.28 -9.46
CA ALA A 10 0.57 -7.94 -8.99
C ALA A 10 0.86 -9.04 -7.96
N PHE A 11 1.90 -9.85 -8.18
CA PHE A 11 2.33 -10.85 -7.19
C PHE A 11 2.83 -10.23 -5.89
N ALA A 12 3.62 -9.15 -5.96
CA ALA A 12 4.10 -8.44 -4.78
C ALA A 12 2.94 -7.83 -3.97
N GLN A 13 1.93 -7.28 -4.66
CA GLN A 13 0.74 -6.70 -4.04
C GLN A 13 -0.12 -7.77 -3.32
N VAL A 14 -0.30 -8.94 -3.94
CA VAL A 14 -0.99 -10.09 -3.31
C VAL A 14 -0.25 -10.53 -2.04
N GLN A 15 1.07 -10.69 -2.12
CA GLN A 15 1.89 -11.11 -0.97
C GLN A 15 1.85 -10.07 0.17
N LEU A 16 1.81 -8.78 -0.16
CA LEU A 16 1.62 -7.73 0.85
C LEU A 16 0.23 -7.81 1.48
N GLY A 17 -0.81 -8.08 0.70
CA GLY A 17 -2.17 -8.30 1.18
C GLY A 17 -2.26 -9.40 2.23
N ASP A 18 -1.66 -10.57 1.94
CA ASP A 18 -1.60 -11.69 2.88
C ASP A 18 -0.89 -11.30 4.19
N HIS A 19 0.19 -10.53 4.08
CA HIS A 19 0.95 -10.05 5.24
C HIS A 19 0.17 -9.03 6.08
N VAL A 20 -0.51 -8.08 5.43
CA VAL A 20 -1.38 -7.11 6.11
C VAL A 20 -2.52 -7.83 6.83
N TYR A 21 -3.12 -8.84 6.20
CA TYR A 21 -4.18 -9.64 6.79
C TYR A 21 -3.68 -10.43 8.01
N ALA A 22 -2.49 -11.01 7.94
CA ALA A 22 -1.85 -11.67 9.08
C ALA A 22 -1.59 -10.71 10.25
N LEU A 23 -1.12 -9.49 9.97
CA LEU A 23 -0.92 -8.43 10.98
C LEU A 23 -2.24 -8.00 11.61
N PHE A 24 -3.31 -7.88 10.82
CA PHE A 24 -4.65 -7.55 11.32
C PHE A 24 -5.14 -8.62 12.30
N HIS A 25 -5.02 -9.90 11.95
CA HIS A 25 -5.36 -11.01 12.85
C HIS A 25 -4.52 -11.04 14.13
N GLN A 26 -3.25 -10.67 14.06
CA GLN A 26 -2.41 -10.52 15.24
C GLN A 26 -2.91 -9.38 16.14
N PHE A 27 -3.21 -8.22 15.53
CA PHE A 27 -3.76 -7.07 16.24
C PHE A 27 -5.07 -7.42 16.96
N GLU A 28 -6.02 -8.10 16.28
CA GLU A 28 -7.29 -8.48 16.90
C GLU A 28 -7.09 -9.36 18.14
N LYS A 29 -6.18 -10.35 18.06
CA LYS A 29 -5.85 -11.24 19.18
C LYS A 29 -5.24 -10.50 20.36
N GLU A 30 -4.28 -9.61 20.10
CA GLU A 30 -3.59 -8.83 21.14
C GLU A 30 -4.51 -7.79 21.79
N SER A 31 -5.35 -7.13 20.99
CA SER A 31 -6.34 -6.15 21.44
C SER A 31 -7.38 -6.80 22.36
N GLN A 32 -7.97 -7.93 21.95
CA GLN A 32 -9.00 -8.60 22.75
C GLN A 32 -8.44 -9.20 24.04
N LYS A 33 -7.26 -9.85 23.99
CA LYS A 33 -6.71 -10.58 25.13
C LYS A 33 -6.01 -9.67 26.14
N ASN A 34 -5.23 -8.70 25.67
CA ASN A 34 -4.31 -7.94 26.50
C ASN A 34 -4.62 -6.43 26.54
N GLN A 35 -5.64 -5.96 25.80
CA GLN A 35 -5.91 -4.53 25.60
C GLN A 35 -4.67 -3.77 25.06
N ASP A 36 -3.80 -4.46 24.30
CA ASP A 36 -2.63 -3.85 23.67
C ASP A 36 -3.00 -3.36 22.25
N PHE A 37 -2.82 -2.06 22.02
CA PHE A 37 -3.15 -1.39 20.75
C PHE A 37 -1.91 -0.88 20.01
N LYS A 38 -0.69 -1.27 20.41
CA LYS A 38 0.54 -0.80 19.75
C LYS A 38 0.59 -1.10 18.26
N LEU A 39 0.06 -2.25 17.84
CA LEU A 39 0.06 -2.67 16.44
C LEU A 39 -0.89 -1.85 15.56
N LEU A 40 -1.88 -1.16 16.15
CA LEU A 40 -2.88 -0.37 15.42
C LEU A 40 -2.25 0.78 14.63
N ASP A 41 -1.29 1.49 15.24
CA ASP A 41 -0.62 2.64 14.62
C ASP A 41 0.16 2.20 13.37
N ILE A 42 0.90 1.09 13.48
CA ILE A 42 1.65 0.50 12.37
C ILE A 42 0.70 0.01 11.28
N LEU A 43 -0.35 -0.71 11.68
CA LEU A 43 -1.32 -1.28 10.75
C LEU A 43 -1.98 -0.15 9.95
N HIS A 44 -2.50 0.88 10.61
CA HIS A 44 -3.14 2.03 9.96
C HIS A 44 -2.19 2.70 8.95
N HIS A 45 -0.98 3.05 9.36
CA HIS A 45 -0.04 3.74 8.49
C HIS A 45 0.48 2.86 7.34
N LEU A 46 0.67 1.56 7.59
CA LEU A 46 1.03 0.58 6.55
C LEU A 46 -0.10 0.42 5.52
N THR A 47 -1.35 0.29 5.97
CA THR A 47 -2.49 0.14 5.07
C THR A 47 -2.78 1.41 4.30
N SER A 48 -2.63 2.59 4.91
CA SER A 48 -2.76 3.88 4.20
C SER A 48 -1.72 4.01 3.08
N GLY A 49 -0.44 3.69 3.37
CA GLY A 49 0.63 3.70 2.37
C GLY A 49 0.41 2.66 1.27
N ALA A 50 0.08 1.42 1.65
CA ALA A 50 -0.20 0.34 0.70
C ALA A 50 -1.37 0.67 -0.22
N LYS A 51 -2.51 1.10 0.34
CA LYS A 51 -3.68 1.52 -0.44
C LYS A 51 -3.32 2.59 -1.45
N SER A 52 -2.59 3.64 -1.03
CA SER A 52 -2.20 4.72 -1.93
C SER A 52 -1.35 4.21 -3.11
N VAL A 53 -0.30 3.45 -2.83
CA VAL A 53 0.63 2.97 -3.86
C VAL A 53 -0.02 1.93 -4.77
N HIS A 54 -0.70 0.94 -4.18
CA HIS A 54 -1.28 -0.18 -4.93
C HIS A 54 -2.42 0.27 -5.82
N SER A 55 -3.25 1.19 -5.32
CA SER A 55 -4.34 1.74 -6.11
C SER A 55 -3.82 2.56 -7.29
N GLN A 56 -2.83 3.42 -7.07
CA GLN A 56 -2.24 4.22 -8.13
C GLN A 56 -1.56 3.35 -9.19
N ASN A 57 -0.70 2.41 -8.77
CA ASN A 57 0.02 1.58 -9.72
C ASN A 57 -0.91 0.66 -10.52
N THR A 58 -2.00 0.17 -9.92
CA THR A 58 -2.98 -0.65 -10.64
C THR A 58 -3.70 0.14 -11.73
N ILE A 59 -4.15 1.38 -11.46
CA ILE A 59 -4.82 2.19 -12.48
C ILE A 59 -3.84 2.57 -13.61
N ASP A 60 -2.60 2.91 -13.27
CA ASP A 60 -1.55 3.21 -14.25
C ASP A 60 -1.19 1.97 -15.09
N GLY A 61 -1.14 0.80 -14.45
CA GLY A 61 -0.96 -0.49 -15.10
C GLY A 61 -2.08 -0.84 -16.07
N LEU A 62 -3.34 -0.65 -15.69
CA LEU A 62 -4.50 -0.85 -16.57
C LEU A 62 -4.44 0.04 -17.82
N ILE A 63 -4.06 1.31 -17.64
CA ILE A 63 -3.87 2.26 -18.75
C ILE A 63 -2.73 1.78 -19.67
N LEU A 64 -1.61 1.34 -19.09
CA LEU A 64 -0.45 0.84 -19.84
C LEU A 64 -0.78 -0.43 -20.63
N ILE A 65 -1.54 -1.36 -20.04
CA ILE A 65 -2.03 -2.58 -20.72
C ILE A 65 -2.91 -2.20 -21.90
N ARG A 66 -3.88 -1.29 -21.68
CA ARG A 66 -4.77 -0.80 -22.73
C ARG A 66 -4.00 -0.24 -23.92
N GLN A 67 -3.04 0.64 -23.65
CA GLN A 67 -2.20 1.28 -24.68
C GLN A 67 -1.31 0.27 -25.42
N SER A 68 -0.83 -0.76 -24.71
CA SER A 68 0.02 -1.81 -25.29
C SER A 68 -0.72 -2.68 -26.31
N LEU A 69 -2.05 -2.73 -26.27
CA LEU A 69 -2.90 -3.44 -27.24
C LEU A 69 -3.28 -2.59 -28.46
N GLY A 70 -2.83 -1.34 -28.54
CA GLY A 70 -3.20 -0.42 -29.62
C GLY A 70 -4.71 -0.20 -29.70
N GLY A 71 -5.24 -0.03 -30.92
CA GLY A 71 -6.67 0.25 -31.14
C GLY A 71 -7.60 -0.82 -30.56
N ALA A 72 -7.18 -2.08 -30.55
CA ALA A 72 -7.98 -3.19 -30.00
C ALA A 72 -8.27 -3.01 -28.50
N GLY A 73 -7.33 -2.45 -27.74
CA GLY A 73 -7.49 -2.17 -26.30
C GLY A 73 -8.54 -1.09 -25.98
N TYR A 74 -8.89 -0.24 -26.94
CA TYR A 74 -9.92 0.78 -26.75
C TYR A 74 -11.33 0.26 -27.02
N THR A 75 -11.46 -0.88 -27.68
CA THR A 75 -12.76 -1.47 -27.96
C THR A 75 -13.40 -2.02 -26.69
N ALA A 76 -14.72 -1.96 -26.60
CA ALA A 76 -15.48 -2.57 -25.49
C ALA A 76 -15.23 -4.09 -25.39
N TRP A 77 -14.94 -4.75 -26.52
CA TRP A 77 -14.63 -6.18 -26.60
C TRP A 77 -13.36 -6.58 -25.83
N SER A 78 -12.41 -5.66 -25.65
CA SER A 78 -11.21 -5.94 -24.84
C SER A 78 -11.50 -6.03 -23.33
N GLY A 79 -12.64 -5.52 -22.86
CA GLY A 79 -13.01 -5.46 -21.45
C GLY A 79 -12.22 -4.43 -20.61
N ILE A 80 -11.04 -4.00 -21.07
CA ILE A 80 -10.14 -3.11 -20.32
C ILE A 80 -10.75 -1.72 -20.05
N PRO A 81 -11.45 -1.06 -20.99
CA PRO A 81 -12.10 0.22 -20.70
C PRO A 81 -13.08 0.15 -19.53
N ARG A 82 -13.81 -0.97 -19.41
CA ARG A 82 -14.72 -1.20 -18.28
C ARG A 82 -13.96 -1.42 -16.98
N LEU A 83 -12.89 -2.20 -17.00
CA LEU A 83 -12.03 -2.38 -15.82
C LEU A 83 -11.45 -1.05 -15.31
N ILE A 84 -10.96 -0.20 -16.22
CA ILE A 84 -10.47 1.15 -15.86
C ILE A 84 -11.58 1.98 -15.23
N PHE A 85 -12.78 1.97 -15.82
CA PHE A 85 -13.93 2.69 -15.29
C PHE A 85 -14.32 2.21 -13.89
N ASP A 86 -14.49 0.91 -13.71
CA ASP A 86 -14.89 0.29 -12.43
C ASP A 86 -13.82 0.50 -11.34
N TYR A 87 -12.53 0.53 -11.72
CA TYR A 87 -11.41 0.72 -10.78
C TYR A 87 -11.09 2.20 -10.50
N SER A 88 -11.44 3.12 -11.41
CA SER A 88 -11.13 4.54 -11.28
C SER A 88 -11.48 5.20 -9.94
N PRO A 89 -12.55 4.84 -9.21
CA PRO A 89 -12.81 5.46 -7.91
C PRO A 89 -11.96 4.93 -6.76
N VAL A 90 -11.25 3.79 -6.92
CA VAL A 90 -10.48 3.14 -5.84
C VAL A 90 -9.34 4.03 -5.34
N VAL A 91 -8.78 4.90 -6.19
CA VAL A 91 -7.76 5.89 -5.78
C VAL A 91 -8.31 6.98 -4.85
N THR A 92 -9.64 7.10 -4.73
CA THR A 92 -10.32 8.11 -3.91
C THR A 92 -11.11 7.51 -2.75
N PHE A 93 -11.71 6.33 -2.95
CA PHE A 93 -12.41 5.61 -1.89
C PHE A 93 -11.47 5.27 -0.73
N GLU A 94 -12.03 5.15 0.48
CA GLU A 94 -11.28 4.85 1.72
C GLU A 94 -10.24 5.91 2.12
N GLY A 95 -10.18 7.02 1.38
CA GLY A 95 -9.26 8.13 1.58
C GLY A 95 -8.49 8.43 0.30
N ASP A 96 -8.46 9.69 -0.12
CA ASP A 96 -7.69 10.12 -1.29
C ASP A 96 -6.22 9.69 -1.17
N ASN A 97 -5.64 9.19 -2.27
CA ASN A 97 -4.27 8.68 -2.28
C ASN A 97 -3.25 9.70 -1.74
N THR A 98 -3.42 10.99 -2.01
CA THR A 98 -2.53 12.03 -1.47
C THR A 98 -2.58 12.08 0.05
N VAL A 99 -3.79 12.00 0.62
CA VAL A 99 -4.01 12.01 2.08
C VAL A 99 -3.48 10.73 2.72
N MET A 100 -3.74 9.58 2.11
CA MET A 100 -3.27 8.28 2.61
C MET A 100 -1.74 8.17 2.58
N SER A 101 -1.12 8.66 1.50
CA SER A 101 0.33 8.79 1.41
C SER A 101 0.88 9.71 2.51
N GLN A 102 0.23 10.86 2.76
CA GLN A 102 0.65 11.78 3.81
C GLN A 102 0.56 11.15 5.22
N GLN A 103 -0.47 10.34 5.49
CA GLN A 103 -0.58 9.62 6.76
C GLN A 103 0.61 8.67 6.97
N SER A 104 0.94 7.86 5.97
CA SER A 104 2.11 6.96 6.03
C SER A 104 3.42 7.74 6.15
N PHE A 105 3.56 8.84 5.41
CA PHE A 105 4.75 9.68 5.44
C PHE A 105 4.97 10.33 6.82
N ASN A 106 3.94 10.90 7.43
CA ASN A 106 4.04 11.54 8.74
C ASN A 106 4.49 10.55 9.82
N TYR A 107 4.03 9.29 9.74
CA TYR A 107 4.50 8.23 10.61
C TYR A 107 5.99 7.95 10.42
N LEU A 108 6.44 7.76 9.19
CA LEU A 108 7.86 7.54 8.88
C LEU A 108 8.73 8.72 9.33
N LEU A 109 8.28 9.96 9.11
CA LEU A 109 8.99 11.17 9.55
C LEU A 109 9.16 11.21 11.08
N LYS A 110 8.11 10.83 11.83
CA LYS A 110 8.17 10.71 13.30
C LYS A 110 9.20 9.66 13.74
N GLN A 111 9.27 8.52 13.05
CA GLN A 111 10.23 7.46 13.37
C GLN A 111 11.67 7.87 13.01
N ALA A 112 11.87 8.49 11.85
CA ALA A 112 13.16 9.04 11.44
C ALA A 112 13.66 10.14 12.39
N THR A 113 12.77 11.02 12.85
CA THR A 113 13.13 12.06 13.83
C THR A 113 13.60 11.45 15.15
N LYS A 114 12.96 10.37 15.62
CA LYS A 114 13.39 9.62 16.82
C LYS A 114 14.75 8.96 16.62
N ALA A 115 14.99 8.39 15.44
CA ALA A 115 16.27 7.79 15.05
C ALA A 115 17.41 8.81 15.16
N VAL A 116 17.27 9.96 14.48
CA VAL A 116 18.29 11.03 14.45
C VAL A 116 18.57 11.62 15.83
N GLN A 117 17.55 11.78 16.67
CA GLN A 117 17.73 12.33 18.02
C GLN A 117 18.37 11.36 19.01
N GLY A 118 18.66 10.11 18.60
CA GLY A 118 19.24 9.07 19.47
C GLY A 118 18.36 8.66 20.64
N LYS A 119 17.11 9.14 20.71
CA LYS A 119 16.25 9.01 21.89
C LYS A 119 15.63 7.63 22.05
N ASP A 120 15.67 6.77 21.04
CA ASP A 120 15.03 5.44 21.09
C ASP A 120 15.62 4.48 20.03
N ALA A 121 16.94 4.48 19.81
CA ALA A 121 17.56 3.59 18.81
C ALA A 121 17.26 2.09 19.03
N GLY A 122 16.93 1.70 20.28
CA GLY A 122 16.48 0.35 20.64
C GLY A 122 14.97 0.10 20.64
N LYS A 123 14.12 1.13 20.42
CA LYS A 123 12.64 1.02 20.43
C LYS A 123 11.98 1.33 19.09
N LEU A 124 12.75 1.49 18.01
CA LEU A 124 12.17 1.53 16.67
C LEU A 124 11.53 0.18 16.36
N GLU A 125 10.40 0.24 15.66
CA GLU A 125 9.76 -0.95 15.13
C GLU A 125 10.77 -1.79 14.34
N PRO A 126 10.79 -3.13 14.50
CA PRO A 126 11.81 -3.98 13.88
C PRO A 126 11.97 -3.76 12.37
N LYS A 127 10.87 -3.44 11.68
CA LYS A 127 10.82 -3.16 10.24
C LYS A 127 11.45 -1.83 9.84
N LEU A 128 11.62 -0.88 10.77
CA LEU A 128 12.16 0.47 10.53
C LEU A 128 13.59 0.64 11.08
N LYS A 129 14.23 -0.44 11.51
CA LYS A 129 15.62 -0.41 12.02
C LYS A 129 16.63 0.13 10.99
N TYR A 130 16.32 0.03 9.70
CA TYR A 130 17.15 0.59 8.64
C TYR A 130 17.25 2.12 8.69
N LEU A 131 16.36 2.83 9.41
CA LEU A 131 16.43 4.28 9.58
C LEU A 131 17.57 4.74 10.53
N ASN A 132 18.19 3.80 11.25
CA ASN A 132 19.35 4.07 12.13
C ASN A 132 20.70 3.77 11.46
N GLN A 133 20.71 3.36 10.18
CA GLN A 133 21.95 3.16 9.41
C GLN A 133 22.40 4.47 8.79
#